data_AF-B9JMW2-F1
#
_entry.id   AF-B9JMW2-F1
#
_cell.length_a   1.000
_cell.length_b   1.000
_cell.length_c   1.000
_cell.angle_alpha   90.00
_cell.angle_beta   90.00
_cell.angle_gamma   90.00
#
_symmetry.space_group_name_H-M   'P 1'
#
loop_
_entity.id
_entity.type
_entity.pdbx_description
1 polymer ?
#
loop_
_entity_poly.entity_id
_entity_poly.type
_entity_poly.pdbx_seq_one_letter_code
_entity_poly.pdbx_strand_id
1 'polypeptide(L)'
;MSTLLTINVKNYQKQTQNFYFFQEPAIYSGGGPVYSNSLYSLSLGNYDDTGAILTFQVNMQYYAGIQQTHSLPQVGAASGFASASRPIDLTPKAKGSSPNNWTEASVAPLGLSRPKHLEGVQAGSFRIETPIADSPPYYNIGSAVSVNGGIVLSNFVHANPSNYTDCQPVLKYYVQTGLYTPGNVMNFTQSSKTAAGCDFTGGYTICDVELESNGKWSVELE
;
A
#
# COMPACT_ATOMS: atom_id res chain seq x y z
N MET A 1 17.44 6.60 8.99
CA MET A 1 17.33 5.13 8.88
C MET A 1 15.85 4.80 8.74
N SER A 2 15.43 4.13 7.67
CA SER A 2 14.06 3.61 7.55
C SER A 2 13.98 2.30 8.32
N THR A 3 13.01 2.17 9.23
CA THR A 3 12.69 0.87 9.85
C THR A 3 12.17 -0.07 8.78
N LEU A 4 12.65 -1.31 8.74
CA LEU A 4 12.18 -2.32 7.80
C LEU A 4 11.15 -3.20 8.50
N LEU A 5 9.96 -3.31 7.94
CA LEU A 5 8.94 -4.25 8.38
C LEU A 5 9.08 -5.54 7.57
N THR A 6 9.07 -6.68 8.25
CA THR A 6 9.27 -8.00 7.65
C THR A 6 8.08 -8.89 7.96
N ILE A 7 7.56 -9.57 6.94
CA ILE A 7 6.58 -10.64 7.10
C ILE A 7 7.20 -11.92 6.56
N ASN A 8 7.35 -12.94 7.39
CA ASN A 8 7.81 -14.26 6.97
C ASN A 8 6.63 -15.20 6.91
N VAL A 9 6.54 -16.00 5.85
CA VAL A 9 5.43 -16.93 5.64
C VAL A 9 5.97 -18.34 5.46
N LYS A 10 5.41 -19.27 6.23
CA LYS A 10 5.56 -20.71 6.03
C LYS A 10 4.23 -21.32 5.58
N ASN A 11 4.32 -22.33 4.75
CA ASN A 11 3.17 -23.10 4.28
C ASN A 11 3.30 -24.55 4.76
N TYR A 12 2.40 -25.01 5.62
CA TYR A 12 2.30 -26.41 6.06
C TYR A 12 1.19 -27.18 5.36
N GLN A 13 0.53 -26.61 4.35
CA GLN A 13 -0.34 -27.40 3.47
C GLN A 13 0.49 -28.35 2.60
N LYS A 14 -0.10 -29.50 2.27
CA LYS A 14 0.52 -30.49 1.38
C LYS A 14 0.79 -29.96 -0.04
N GLN A 15 0.03 -28.96 -0.46
CA GLN A 15 0.10 -28.40 -1.80
C GLN A 15 0.86 -27.07 -1.81
N THR A 16 1.54 -26.80 -2.91
CA THR A 16 2.12 -25.47 -3.17
C THR A 16 0.98 -24.45 -3.26
N GLN A 17 1.15 -23.33 -2.56
CA GLN A 17 0.19 -22.24 -2.56
C GLN A 17 0.79 -20.99 -3.19
N ASN A 18 -0.04 -20.21 -3.88
CA ASN A 18 0.33 -18.87 -4.33
C ASN A 18 -0.10 -17.88 -3.26
N PHE A 19 0.83 -17.04 -2.79
CA PHE A 19 0.57 -16.01 -1.80
C PHE A 19 0.66 -14.65 -2.44
N TYR A 20 -0.16 -13.71 -1.97
CA TYR A 20 -0.06 -12.30 -2.30
C TYR A 20 -0.23 -11.43 -1.07
N PHE A 21 0.42 -10.26 -1.10
CA PHE A 21 0.47 -9.31 0.00
C PHE A 21 -0.23 -8.02 -0.38
N PHE A 22 -0.87 -7.38 0.58
CA PHE A 22 -1.54 -6.10 0.41
C PHE A 22 -1.61 -5.35 1.74
N GLN A 23 -1.82 -4.03 1.67
CA GLN A 23 -1.95 -3.19 2.85
C GLN A 23 -3.42 -2.92 3.16
N GLU A 24 -3.74 -2.71 4.43
CA GLU A 24 -4.97 -2.02 4.82
C GLU A 24 -5.08 -0.69 4.05
N PRO A 25 -6.22 -0.41 3.39
CA PRO A 25 -6.40 0.85 2.71
C PRO A 25 -6.22 2.03 3.67
N ALA A 26 -5.56 3.10 3.19
CA ALA A 26 -5.52 4.34 3.92
C ALA A 26 -6.94 4.92 4.09
N ILE A 27 -7.14 5.74 5.11
CA ILE A 27 -8.37 6.52 5.24
C ILE A 27 -8.20 7.77 4.39
N TYR A 28 -9.08 7.93 3.40
CA TYR A 28 -9.08 9.06 2.48
C TYR A 28 -10.19 10.04 2.83
N SER A 29 -9.88 11.34 2.81
CA SER A 29 -10.88 12.41 2.83
C SER A 29 -10.75 13.29 1.58
N GLY A 30 -11.89 13.63 0.97
CA GLY A 30 -11.96 14.35 -0.31
C GLY A 30 -11.88 13.50 -1.58
N GLY A 31 -11.77 12.16 -1.45
CA GLY A 31 -11.62 11.21 -2.56
C GLY A 31 -12.87 10.36 -2.86
N GLY A 32 -12.81 9.64 -3.99
CA GLY A 32 -13.82 8.65 -4.40
C GLY A 32 -13.62 7.27 -3.75
N PRO A 33 -14.12 6.17 -4.36
CA PRO A 33 -13.90 4.83 -3.84
C PRO A 33 -12.41 4.50 -3.76
N VAL A 34 -12.03 3.79 -2.71
CA VAL A 34 -10.64 3.39 -2.45
C VAL A 34 -10.38 2.04 -3.11
N TYR A 35 -9.28 1.98 -3.86
CA TYR A 35 -8.77 0.78 -4.51
C TYR A 35 -7.48 0.33 -3.82
N SER A 36 -7.20 -0.96 -3.85
CA SER A 36 -5.97 -1.56 -3.31
C SER A 36 -5.28 -2.36 -4.38
N ASN A 37 -3.95 -2.31 -4.39
CA ASN A 37 -3.12 -3.18 -5.21
C ASN A 37 -2.55 -4.33 -4.39
N SER A 38 -2.31 -5.45 -5.07
CA SER A 38 -1.34 -6.41 -4.56
C SER A 38 0.05 -5.78 -4.64
N LEU A 39 0.84 -5.99 -3.59
CA LEU A 39 2.18 -5.42 -3.43
C LEU A 39 3.27 -6.41 -3.83
N TYR A 40 3.02 -7.70 -3.60
CA TYR A 40 3.96 -8.78 -3.83
C TYR A 40 3.20 -10.09 -3.97
N SER A 41 3.76 -11.04 -4.72
CA SER A 41 3.22 -12.40 -4.81
C SER A 41 4.31 -13.42 -5.11
N LEU A 42 4.20 -14.62 -4.54
CA LEU A 42 5.06 -15.75 -4.86
C LEU A 42 4.38 -17.09 -4.53
N SER A 43 4.73 -18.14 -5.27
CA SER A 43 4.39 -19.52 -4.90
C SER A 43 5.32 -20.06 -3.81
N LEU A 44 4.78 -20.77 -2.83
CA LEU A 44 5.53 -21.39 -1.74
C LEU A 44 5.07 -22.84 -1.52
N GLY A 45 6.02 -23.77 -1.59
CA GLY A 45 5.81 -25.19 -1.30
C GLY A 45 5.64 -25.48 0.19
N ASN A 46 5.44 -26.75 0.54
CA ASN A 46 5.37 -27.16 1.94
C ASN A 46 6.72 -26.92 2.65
N TYR A 47 6.69 -26.37 3.87
CA TYR A 47 7.88 -26.04 4.64
C TYR A 47 8.67 -27.29 5.07
N ASP A 48 8.01 -28.36 5.51
CA ASP A 48 8.68 -29.59 5.94
C ASP A 48 9.38 -30.29 4.76
N ASP A 49 8.83 -30.15 3.55
CA ASP A 49 9.40 -30.74 2.33
C ASP A 49 10.54 -29.90 1.72
N THR A 50 10.51 -28.57 1.88
CA THR A 50 11.39 -27.64 1.13
C THR A 50 12.28 -26.75 1.97
N GLY A 51 11.95 -26.53 3.25
CA GLY A 51 12.57 -25.54 4.12
C GLY A 51 12.36 -24.09 3.67
N ALA A 52 11.50 -23.84 2.67
CA ALA A 52 11.34 -22.51 2.07
C ALA A 52 10.52 -21.57 2.97
N ILE A 53 10.98 -20.33 3.10
CA ILE A 53 10.26 -19.25 3.77
C ILE A 53 10.05 -18.12 2.75
N LEU A 54 8.82 -17.65 2.64
CA LEU A 54 8.50 -16.50 1.81
C LEU A 54 8.61 -15.23 2.65
N THR A 55 9.54 -14.36 2.30
CA THR A 55 9.77 -13.09 3.00
C THR A 55 9.27 -11.91 2.19
N PHE A 56 8.41 -11.09 2.80
CA PHE A 56 7.96 -9.79 2.30
C PHE A 56 8.57 -8.69 3.15
N GLN A 57 9.15 -7.67 2.51
CA GLN A 57 9.78 -6.56 3.20
C GLN A 57 9.27 -5.22 2.69
N VAL A 58 8.96 -4.33 3.62
CA VAL A 58 8.48 -2.98 3.32
C VAL A 58 9.12 -1.95 4.24
N ASN A 59 9.59 -0.84 3.67
CA ASN A 59 10.15 0.25 4.46
C ASN A 59 9.04 1.03 5.16
N MET A 60 9.24 1.32 6.45
CA MET A 60 8.42 2.25 7.24
C MET A 60 8.73 3.70 6.86
N GLN A 61 8.47 4.03 5.60
CA GLN A 61 8.53 5.37 5.03
C GLN A 61 7.25 5.57 4.23
N TYR A 62 6.51 6.63 4.53
CA TYR A 62 5.32 6.97 3.77
C TYR A 62 5.72 7.64 2.46
N TYR A 63 5.04 7.26 1.39
CA TYR A 63 5.15 7.91 0.09
C TYR A 63 3.78 8.39 -0.37
N ALA A 64 3.74 9.62 -0.86
CA ALA A 64 2.68 10.06 -1.74
C ALA A 64 2.98 9.52 -3.15
N GLY A 65 1.96 9.03 -3.85
CA GLY A 65 2.08 8.53 -5.21
C GLY A 65 1.04 9.14 -6.14
N ILE A 66 1.44 9.35 -7.40
CA ILE A 66 0.55 9.59 -8.54
C ILE A 66 0.83 8.55 -9.62
N GLN A 67 -0.21 8.07 -10.28
CA GLN A 67 -0.11 7.11 -11.37
C GLN A 67 -1.09 7.44 -12.49
N GLN A 68 -0.60 7.45 -13.73
CA GLN A 68 -1.42 7.61 -14.93
C GLN A 68 -2.22 6.34 -15.21
N THR A 69 -3.49 6.49 -15.58
CA THR A 69 -4.34 5.40 -16.06
C THR A 69 -5.17 5.83 -17.28
N HIS A 70 -5.53 4.88 -18.14
CA HIS A 70 -6.36 5.12 -19.33
C HIS A 70 -7.83 4.77 -19.10
N SER A 71 -8.14 4.08 -18.01
CA SER A 71 -9.49 3.70 -17.61
C SER A 71 -9.64 3.83 -16.11
N LEU A 72 -10.89 3.82 -15.64
CA LEU A 72 -11.14 3.68 -14.21
C LEU A 72 -10.55 2.35 -13.69
N PRO A 73 -10.06 2.31 -12.44
CA PRO A 73 -9.49 1.10 -11.86
C PRO A 73 -10.50 -0.06 -11.82
N GLN A 74 -10.08 -1.25 -12.21
CA GLN A 74 -10.90 -2.46 -12.23
C GLN A 74 -10.17 -3.62 -11.55
N VAL A 75 -10.87 -4.38 -10.70
CA VAL A 75 -10.29 -5.55 -10.02
C VAL A 75 -9.75 -6.55 -11.04
N GLY A 76 -8.52 -7.03 -10.80
CA GLY A 76 -7.80 -7.96 -11.66
C GLY A 76 -6.95 -7.29 -12.75
N ALA A 77 -7.17 -6.00 -13.04
CA ALA A 77 -6.40 -5.24 -14.02
C ALA A 77 -5.24 -4.47 -13.36
N ALA A 78 -4.24 -4.10 -14.17
CA ALA A 78 -3.18 -3.19 -13.74
C ALA A 78 -3.77 -1.84 -13.29
N SER A 79 -3.28 -1.26 -12.20
CA SER A 79 -3.80 0.00 -11.67
C SER A 79 -3.42 1.22 -12.51
N GLY A 80 -2.38 1.12 -13.33
CA GLY A 80 -1.92 2.19 -14.21
C GLY A 80 -0.53 1.93 -14.78
N PHE A 81 0.06 2.99 -15.32
CA PHE A 81 1.28 2.93 -16.12
C PHE A 81 2.39 3.77 -15.50
N ALA A 82 2.71 4.92 -16.12
CA ALA A 82 3.68 5.86 -15.60
C ALA A 82 3.28 6.34 -14.20
N SER A 83 4.23 6.39 -13.28
CA SER A 83 4.02 6.79 -11.91
C SER A 83 5.14 7.68 -11.39
N ALA A 84 4.83 8.47 -10.38
CA ALA A 84 5.81 9.21 -9.61
C ALA A 84 5.46 9.12 -8.13
N SER A 85 6.49 9.13 -7.29
CA SER A 85 6.33 9.04 -5.84
C SER A 85 7.35 9.91 -5.12
N ARG A 86 6.97 10.42 -3.94
CA ARG A 86 7.87 11.18 -3.06
C ARG A 86 7.70 10.73 -1.61
N PRO A 87 8.81 10.58 -0.86
CA PRO A 87 8.71 10.37 0.59
C PRO A 87 8.05 11.60 1.21
N ILE A 88 7.09 11.39 2.10
CA ILE A 88 6.27 12.44 2.69
C ILE A 88 6.09 12.19 4.18
N ASP A 89 5.96 13.27 4.96
CA ASP A 89 5.73 13.17 6.41
C ASP A 89 4.23 13.20 6.71
N LEU A 90 3.84 12.60 7.83
CA LEU A 90 2.47 12.73 8.34
C LEU A 90 2.34 13.96 9.22
N THR A 91 1.16 14.57 9.18
CA THR A 91 0.78 15.59 10.16
C THR A 91 0.67 14.96 11.54
N PRO A 92 1.44 15.36 12.56
CA PRO A 92 1.34 14.75 13.87
C PRO A 92 0.07 15.20 14.60
N LYS A 93 -0.34 14.42 15.60
CA LYS A 93 -1.45 14.77 16.50
C LYS A 93 -1.11 15.94 17.43
N ALA A 94 0.17 16.07 17.81
CA ALA A 94 0.65 17.14 18.68
C ALA A 94 0.84 18.44 17.88
N LYS A 95 0.46 19.57 18.47
CA LYS A 95 0.71 20.90 17.90
C LYS A 95 2.18 21.29 18.07
N GLY A 96 2.68 22.16 17.18
CA GLY A 96 4.00 22.80 17.32
C GLY A 96 5.11 22.24 16.42
N SER A 97 4.80 21.33 15.50
CA SER A 97 5.73 20.84 14.47
C SER A 97 5.31 21.27 13.07
N SER A 98 6.28 21.40 12.16
CA SER A 98 6.03 21.76 10.76
C SER A 98 6.54 20.66 9.82
N PRO A 99 5.87 19.48 9.78
CA PRO A 99 6.27 18.35 8.93
C PRO A 99 6.09 18.69 7.45
N ASN A 100 6.85 18.04 6.56
CA ASN A 100 6.65 18.15 5.12
C ASN A 100 5.50 17.24 4.67
N ASN A 101 4.28 17.66 4.97
CA ASN A 101 3.04 16.88 4.89
C ASN A 101 2.16 17.15 3.67
N TRP A 102 2.60 18.00 2.73
CA TRP A 102 1.85 18.32 1.52
C TRP A 102 2.73 18.23 0.28
N THR A 103 2.15 17.76 -0.82
CA THR A 103 2.75 17.77 -2.16
C THR A 103 1.69 18.09 -3.21
N GLU A 104 2.15 18.59 -4.36
CA GLU A 104 1.32 18.96 -5.50
C GLU A 104 1.64 18.06 -6.69
N ALA A 105 0.60 17.53 -7.34
CA ALA A 105 0.72 16.70 -8.52
C ALA A 105 0.89 17.52 -9.80
N SER A 106 1.70 17.00 -10.72
CA SER A 106 1.84 17.50 -12.09
C SER A 106 1.68 16.36 -13.08
N VAL A 107 1.20 16.67 -14.29
CA VAL A 107 0.98 15.72 -15.39
C VAL A 107 1.90 15.95 -16.58
N ALA A 108 2.59 17.10 -16.61
CA ALA A 108 3.47 17.49 -17.70
C ALA A 108 4.66 18.29 -17.13
N PRO A 109 5.77 17.64 -16.74
CA PRO A 109 5.95 16.18 -16.69
C PRO A 109 5.15 15.53 -15.54
N LEU A 110 4.80 14.24 -15.67
CA LEU A 110 4.18 13.48 -14.60
C LEU A 110 5.07 13.49 -13.36
N GLY A 111 4.55 13.95 -12.22
CA GLY A 111 5.37 14.13 -11.04
C GLY A 111 4.64 14.58 -9.79
N LEU A 112 5.39 14.62 -8.71
CA LEU A 112 5.02 15.23 -7.45
C LEU A 112 6.07 16.28 -7.06
N SER A 113 5.62 17.44 -6.63
CA SER A 113 6.49 18.49 -6.10
C SER A 113 7.23 18.02 -4.85
N ARG A 114 8.35 18.66 -4.53
CA ARG A 114 9.05 18.37 -3.25
C ARG A 114 8.10 18.67 -2.11
N PRO A 115 7.89 17.73 -1.15
CA PRO A 115 6.97 17.98 -0.06
C PRO A 115 7.36 19.20 0.78
N LYS A 116 6.35 19.94 1.22
CA LYS A 116 6.47 21.12 2.08
C LYS A 116 5.45 21.03 3.20
N HIS A 117 5.64 21.88 4.21
CA HIS A 117 4.66 22.03 5.26
C HIS A 117 3.43 22.79 4.76
N LEU A 118 2.25 22.24 5.08
CA LEU A 118 0.96 22.91 4.95
C LEU A 118 0.18 22.76 6.25
N GLU A 119 -0.34 23.87 6.76
CA GLU A 119 -1.26 23.89 7.90
C GLU A 119 -2.64 23.36 7.50
N GLY A 120 -3.37 22.77 8.45
CA GLY A 120 -4.74 22.30 8.21
C GLY A 120 -4.86 20.97 7.46
N VAL A 121 -3.76 20.26 7.24
CA VAL A 121 -3.78 18.83 6.85
C VAL A 121 -4.28 17.99 8.04
N GLN A 122 -5.13 17.00 7.78
CA GLN A 122 -5.68 16.13 8.81
C GLN A 122 -4.57 15.43 9.62
N ALA A 123 -4.71 15.35 10.94
CA ALA A 123 -3.78 14.63 11.80
C ALA A 123 -3.68 13.14 11.40
N GLY A 124 -2.46 12.62 11.37
CA GLY A 124 -2.14 11.29 10.83
C GLY A 124 -2.08 11.22 9.31
N SER A 125 -2.32 12.31 8.59
CA SER A 125 -2.40 12.32 7.13
C SER A 125 -1.32 13.17 6.49
N PHE A 126 -1.05 12.89 5.22
CA PHE A 126 -0.43 13.81 4.28
C PHE A 126 -1.46 14.24 3.23
N ARG A 127 -1.23 15.36 2.55
CA ARG A 127 -2.09 15.90 1.50
C ARG A 127 -1.44 15.79 0.12
N ILE A 128 -2.22 15.33 -0.86
CA ILE A 128 -1.89 15.47 -2.28
C ILE A 128 -2.87 16.47 -2.89
N GLU A 129 -2.35 17.55 -3.44
CA GLU A 129 -3.12 18.51 -4.23
C GLU A 129 -3.07 18.15 -5.71
N THR A 130 -4.24 18.19 -6.35
CA THR A 130 -4.45 17.76 -7.73
C THR A 130 -4.99 18.94 -8.54
N PRO A 131 -4.13 19.82 -9.08
CA PRO A 131 -4.56 20.94 -9.91
C PRO A 131 -5.04 20.53 -11.31
N ILE A 132 -5.02 19.23 -11.61
CA ILE A 132 -5.24 18.61 -12.93
C ILE A 132 -6.72 18.71 -13.30
N ALA A 133 -7.05 18.97 -14.58
CA ALA A 133 -8.42 19.02 -15.09
C ALA A 133 -9.00 17.61 -15.39
N ASP A 134 -10.33 17.45 -15.34
CA ASP A 134 -11.01 16.19 -15.66
C ASP A 134 -11.01 15.94 -17.17
N SER A 135 -10.10 15.09 -17.66
CA SER A 135 -10.14 14.56 -19.03
C SER A 135 -9.07 13.48 -19.17
N PRO A 136 -9.25 12.46 -20.02
CA PRO A 136 -8.18 11.52 -20.32
C PRO A 136 -6.87 12.23 -20.69
N PRO A 137 -5.72 11.75 -20.17
CA PRO A 137 -5.57 10.59 -19.29
C PRO A 137 -6.06 10.83 -17.85
N TYR A 138 -6.56 9.76 -17.23
CA TYR A 138 -6.98 9.76 -15.83
C TYR A 138 -5.78 9.55 -14.91
N TYR A 139 -5.92 9.94 -13.64
CA TYR A 139 -4.86 9.77 -12.65
C TYR A 139 -5.40 9.15 -11.37
N ASN A 140 -4.55 8.35 -10.74
CA ASN A 140 -4.75 7.79 -9.41
C ASN A 140 -3.76 8.46 -8.45
N ILE A 141 -4.21 8.77 -7.25
CA ILE A 141 -3.38 9.33 -6.18
C ILE A 141 -3.60 8.57 -4.88
N GLY A 142 -2.56 8.48 -4.06
CA GLY A 142 -2.72 7.89 -2.74
C GLY A 142 -1.42 7.45 -2.07
N SER A 143 -1.55 6.45 -1.22
CA SER A 143 -0.46 5.89 -0.44
C SER A 143 0.38 4.92 -1.28
N ALA A 144 1.67 5.20 -1.37
CA ALA A 144 2.64 4.30 -1.96
C ALA A 144 3.60 3.76 -0.90
N VAL A 145 4.14 2.56 -1.17
CA VAL A 145 5.07 1.85 -0.28
C VAL A 145 6.27 1.36 -1.08
N SER A 146 7.43 1.34 -0.44
CA SER A 146 8.65 0.77 -1.01
C SER A 146 8.73 -0.71 -0.65
N VAL A 147 8.49 -1.58 -1.62
CA VAL A 147 8.47 -3.05 -1.47
C VAL A 147 9.43 -3.65 -2.48
N ASN A 148 10.29 -4.58 -2.04
CA ASN A 148 11.22 -5.35 -2.90
C ASN A 148 12.02 -4.49 -3.91
N GLY A 149 12.47 -3.31 -3.48
CA GLY A 149 13.30 -2.41 -4.29
C GLY A 149 12.54 -1.48 -5.24
N GLY A 150 11.21 -1.56 -5.31
CA GLY A 150 10.35 -0.64 -6.07
C GLY A 150 9.36 0.12 -5.20
N ILE A 151 8.87 1.26 -5.67
CA ILE A 151 7.76 1.97 -5.03
C ILE A 151 6.47 1.65 -5.80
N VAL A 152 5.49 1.11 -5.10
CA VAL A 152 4.20 0.70 -5.64
C VAL A 152 3.10 1.50 -4.95
N LEU A 153 2.12 1.97 -5.73
CA LEU A 153 0.91 2.56 -5.18
C LEU A 153 0.10 1.45 -4.49
N SER A 154 0.07 1.47 -3.16
CA SER A 154 -0.50 0.42 -2.33
C SER A 154 -2.01 0.44 -2.33
N ASN A 155 -2.56 1.63 -2.10
CA ASN A 155 -3.97 1.92 -2.18
C ASN A 155 -4.14 3.36 -2.61
N PHE A 156 -5.25 3.66 -3.25
CA PHE A 156 -5.43 4.92 -3.96
C PHE A 156 -6.89 5.21 -4.24
N VAL A 157 -7.13 6.47 -4.60
CA VAL A 157 -8.39 6.93 -5.17
C VAL A 157 -8.13 7.45 -6.58
N HIS A 158 -9.19 7.51 -7.37
CA HIS A 158 -9.16 8.32 -8.58
C HIS A 158 -8.99 9.79 -8.19
N ALA A 159 -8.07 10.49 -8.84
CA ALA A 159 -7.74 11.87 -8.51
C ALA A 159 -8.87 12.80 -8.93
N ASN A 160 -9.41 13.56 -7.98
CA ASN A 160 -10.43 14.56 -8.26
C ASN A 160 -9.78 15.85 -8.77
N PRO A 161 -10.22 16.37 -9.93
CA PRO A 161 -9.72 17.61 -10.51
C PRO A 161 -9.88 18.83 -9.61
N SER A 162 -8.88 19.71 -9.63
CA SER A 162 -8.86 20.97 -8.87
C SER A 162 -9.24 20.79 -7.40
N ASN A 163 -8.79 19.70 -6.79
CA ASN A 163 -9.12 19.31 -5.42
C ASN A 163 -7.87 18.78 -4.70
N TYR A 164 -8.00 18.53 -3.41
CA TYR A 164 -7.00 17.84 -2.62
C TYR A 164 -7.56 16.54 -2.04
N THR A 165 -6.65 15.67 -1.63
CA THR A 165 -6.97 14.44 -0.92
C THR A 165 -6.03 14.29 0.26
N ASP A 166 -6.59 14.19 1.47
CA ASP A 166 -5.82 13.78 2.63
C ASP A 166 -5.82 12.26 2.71
N CYS A 167 -4.63 11.69 2.89
CA CYS A 167 -4.39 10.26 2.97
C CYS A 167 -3.80 9.94 4.33
N GLN A 168 -4.48 9.12 5.12
CA GLN A 168 -4.03 8.60 6.41
C GLN A 168 -3.62 7.12 6.27
N PRO A 169 -2.33 6.81 6.06
CA PRO A 169 -1.87 5.43 5.88
C PRO A 169 -2.09 4.58 7.14
N VAL A 170 -2.27 3.28 6.94
CA VAL A 170 -2.42 2.31 8.04
C VAL A 170 -1.29 1.28 7.97
N LEU A 171 -0.55 1.11 9.06
CA LEU A 171 0.57 0.15 9.15
C LEU A 171 0.08 -1.28 9.46
N LYS A 172 -0.88 -1.75 8.66
CA LYS A 172 -1.38 -3.12 8.70
C LYS A 172 -1.25 -3.73 7.32
N TYR A 173 -0.70 -4.93 7.28
CA TYR A 173 -0.50 -5.68 6.05
C TYR A 173 -1.16 -7.05 6.18
N TYR A 174 -1.52 -7.61 5.04
CA TYR A 174 -2.21 -8.87 4.96
C TYR A 174 -1.48 -9.78 3.99
N VAL A 175 -1.47 -11.07 4.30
CA VAL A 175 -1.10 -12.13 3.36
C VAL A 175 -2.28 -13.07 3.14
N GLN A 176 -2.52 -13.42 1.89
CA GLN A 176 -3.59 -14.31 1.47
C GLN A 176 -3.12 -15.23 0.35
N THR A 177 -3.75 -16.39 0.25
CA THR A 177 -3.61 -17.30 -0.89
C THR A 177 -4.43 -16.85 -2.10
N GLY A 178 -3.84 -16.84 -3.29
CA GLY A 178 -4.51 -16.43 -4.53
C GLY A 178 -3.56 -16.01 -5.64
N LEU A 179 -4.10 -15.41 -6.70
CA LEU A 179 -3.40 -15.16 -7.96
C LEU A 179 -3.27 -13.66 -8.32
N TYR A 180 -3.49 -12.76 -7.36
CA TYR A 180 -3.25 -11.33 -7.63
C TYR A 180 -1.75 -11.08 -7.80
N THR A 181 -1.40 -10.38 -8.88
CA THR A 181 -0.03 -9.99 -9.19
C THR A 181 0.26 -8.55 -8.72
N PRO A 182 1.53 -8.21 -8.43
CA PRO A 182 1.90 -6.88 -7.95
C PRO A 182 1.48 -5.78 -8.93
N GLY A 183 0.92 -4.68 -8.42
CA GLY A 183 0.45 -3.55 -9.23
C GLY A 183 -0.92 -3.76 -9.89
N ASN A 184 -1.56 -4.92 -9.69
CA ASN A 184 -2.95 -5.12 -10.10
C ASN A 184 -3.90 -4.79 -8.95
N VAL A 185 -5.02 -4.18 -9.32
CA VAL A 185 -6.11 -3.86 -8.41
C VAL A 185 -6.71 -5.16 -7.89
N MET A 186 -6.88 -5.26 -6.58
CA MET A 186 -7.45 -6.42 -5.90
C MET A 186 -8.70 -6.04 -5.09
N ASN A 187 -9.53 -7.05 -4.82
CA ASN A 187 -10.72 -6.87 -4.00
C ASN A 187 -10.38 -6.96 -2.51
N PHE A 188 -10.08 -5.83 -1.88
CA PHE A 188 -9.72 -5.76 -0.46
C PHE A 188 -10.76 -6.40 0.44
N THR A 189 -12.02 -5.99 0.34
CA THR A 189 -13.10 -6.47 1.22
C THR A 189 -13.27 -7.99 1.15
N GLN A 190 -13.07 -8.62 -0.01
CA GLN A 190 -13.15 -10.07 -0.12
C GLN A 190 -11.87 -10.75 0.37
N SER A 191 -10.70 -10.22 0.02
CA SER A 191 -9.40 -10.82 0.36
C SER A 191 -9.10 -10.78 1.86
N SER A 192 -9.45 -9.69 2.54
CA SER A 192 -9.09 -9.46 3.95
C SER A 192 -9.87 -10.33 4.94
N LYS A 193 -11.06 -10.82 4.58
CA LYS A 193 -11.94 -11.62 5.47
C LYS A 193 -11.27 -12.85 6.08
N THR A 194 -10.39 -13.48 5.33
CA THR A 194 -9.73 -14.74 5.70
C THR A 194 -8.23 -14.66 5.51
N ALA A 195 -7.66 -13.47 5.43
CA ALA A 195 -6.22 -13.26 5.31
C ALA A 195 -5.56 -13.31 6.70
N ALA A 196 -4.28 -13.67 6.75
CA ALA A 196 -3.48 -13.41 7.94
C ALA A 196 -3.16 -11.91 8.00
N GLY A 197 -3.47 -11.25 9.12
CA GLY A 197 -3.23 -9.83 9.33
C GLY A 197 -2.03 -9.58 10.23
N CYS A 198 -1.07 -8.80 9.74
CA CYS A 198 0.10 -8.32 10.46
C CYS A 198 -0.10 -6.84 10.84
N ASP A 199 -0.27 -6.57 12.14
CA ASP A 199 -0.51 -5.22 12.67
C ASP A 199 0.75 -4.63 13.32
N PHE A 200 1.45 -3.78 12.57
CA PHE A 200 2.69 -3.15 13.02
C PHE A 200 2.45 -1.84 13.78
N THR A 201 1.19 -1.45 14.05
CA THR A 201 0.90 -0.19 14.76
C THR A 201 1.42 -0.15 16.20
N GLY A 202 1.72 -1.32 16.79
CA GLY A 202 2.31 -1.46 18.12
C GLY A 202 3.82 -1.24 18.21
N GLY A 203 4.50 -0.96 17.10
CA GLY A 203 5.96 -0.80 17.05
C GLY A 203 6.74 -2.09 16.75
N TYR A 204 6.03 -3.19 16.51
CA TYR A 204 6.59 -4.43 15.96
C TYR A 204 7.27 -4.17 14.62
N THR A 205 8.24 -5.02 14.28
CA THR A 205 8.97 -4.94 13.01
C THR A 205 9.01 -6.27 12.26
N ILE A 206 8.67 -7.36 12.93
CA ILE A 206 8.61 -8.69 12.33
C ILE A 206 7.21 -9.28 12.58
N CYS A 207 6.69 -9.98 11.57
CA CYS A 207 5.45 -10.75 11.66
C CYS A 207 5.71 -12.13 11.05
N ASP A 208 5.64 -13.17 11.85
CA ASP A 208 5.75 -14.54 11.39
C ASP A 208 4.35 -15.12 11.18
N VAL A 209 4.12 -15.67 9.99
CA VAL A 209 2.83 -16.19 9.54
C VAL A 209 2.97 -17.64 9.11
N GLU A 210 2.09 -18.48 9.59
CA GLU A 210 2.04 -19.89 9.20
C GLU A 210 0.65 -20.21 8.63
N LEU A 211 0.63 -20.74 7.39
CA LEU A 211 -0.56 -21.39 6.84
C LEU A 211 -0.54 -22.85 7.26
N GLU A 212 -1.35 -23.19 8.25
CA GLU A 212 -1.41 -24.51 8.86
C GLU A 212 -1.94 -25.57 7.87
N SER A 213 -1.63 -26.83 8.15
CA SER A 213 -2.12 -27.97 7.33
C SER A 213 -3.65 -28.06 7.27
N ASN A 214 -4.36 -27.49 8.24
CA ASN A 214 -5.83 -27.39 8.28
C ASN A 214 -6.39 -26.15 7.55
N GLY A 215 -5.53 -25.32 6.96
CA GLY A 215 -5.92 -24.11 6.23
C GLY A 215 -6.20 -22.87 7.09
N LYS A 216 -5.90 -22.92 8.40
CA LYS A 216 -5.95 -21.74 9.28
C LYS A 216 -4.62 -21.01 9.27
N TRP A 217 -4.66 -19.75 9.69
CA TRP A 217 -3.48 -18.92 9.88
C TRP A 217 -3.09 -18.88 11.35
N SER A 218 -1.79 -18.98 11.60
CA SER A 218 -1.13 -18.60 12.86
C SER A 218 -0.29 -17.34 12.59
N VAL A 219 -0.33 -16.36 13.49
CA VAL A 219 0.36 -15.07 13.34
C VAL A 219 1.03 -14.68 14.66
N GLU A 220 2.31 -14.35 14.59
CA GLU A 220 3.14 -13.89 15.72
C GLU A 220 3.82 -12.56 15.36
N LEU A 221 3.84 -11.60 16.28
CA LEU A 221 4.41 -10.27 16.09
C LEU A 221 5.58 -10.05 17.05
N GLU A 222 6.69 -9.50 16.53
CA GLU A 222 7.93 -9.21 17.28
C GLU A 222 8.46 -7.79 17.06
#